data_AF-A0A535EKK2-F1
#
_entry.id   AF-A0A535EKK2-F1
#
_cell.length_a   1.000
_cell.length_b   1.000
_cell.length_c   1.000
_cell.angle_alpha   90.00
_cell.angle_beta   90.00
_cell.angle_gamma   90.00
#
_symmetry.space_group_name_H-M   'P 1'
#
loop_
_entity.id
_entity.type
_entity.pdbx_description
1 polymer ?
#
loop_
_entity_poly.entity_id
_entity_poly.type
_entity_poly.pdbx_seq_one_letter_code
_entity_poly.pdbx_strand_id
1 'polypeptide(L)'
;MTVVPDSAAVAKAAADAVAGAIRDGLRTLAVSGGRTPRELFELLAARDLGWGRVSLLFADERAVPPTDDESNYRLVRETLLE
;
A
#
# COMPACT_ATOMS: atom_id res chain seq x y z
N MET A 1 -13.66 -13.05 -6.02
CA MET A 1 -12.43 -13.33 -6.78
C MET A 1 -12.44 -12.40 -7.99
N THR A 2 -11.43 -11.53 -8.12
CA THR A 2 -11.32 -10.57 -9.23
C THR A 2 -10.18 -11.00 -10.13
N VAL A 3 -10.41 -11.05 -11.45
CA VAL A 3 -9.39 -11.36 -12.46
C VAL A 3 -9.29 -10.17 -13.40
N VAL A 4 -8.06 -9.74 -13.66
CA VAL A 4 -7.73 -8.55 -14.47
C VAL A 4 -6.68 -8.93 -15.51
N PRO A 5 -6.56 -8.18 -16.63
CA PRO A 5 -5.80 -8.63 -17.80
C PRO A 5 -4.27 -8.64 -17.60
N ASP A 6 -3.73 -7.81 -16.71
CA ASP A 6 -2.29 -7.66 -16.49
C ASP A 6 -1.96 -7.18 -15.05
N SER A 7 -0.66 -7.09 -14.73
CA SER A 7 -0.18 -6.70 -13.40
C SER A 7 -0.50 -5.24 -13.04
N ALA A 8 -0.48 -4.33 -14.02
CA ALA A 8 -0.81 -2.93 -13.76
C ALA A 8 -2.29 -2.77 -13.39
N ALA A 9 -3.16 -3.55 -14.04
CA ALA A 9 -4.57 -3.63 -13.70
C ALA A 9 -4.81 -4.21 -12.29
N VAL A 10 -3.92 -5.08 -11.79
CA VAL A 10 -3.98 -5.56 -10.39
C VAL A 10 -3.75 -4.42 -9.41
N ALA A 11 -2.68 -3.64 -9.59
CA ALA A 11 -2.35 -2.52 -8.71
C ALA A 11 -3.49 -1.49 -8.67
N LYS A 12 -4.05 -1.15 -9.84
CA LYS A 12 -5.19 -0.24 -9.92
C LYS A 12 -6.44 -0.79 -9.22
N ALA A 13 -6.81 -2.05 -9.50
CA ALA A 13 -7.99 -2.67 -8.88
C ALA A 13 -7.85 -2.76 -7.35
N ALA A 14 -6.64 -3.08 -6.86
CA ALA A 14 -6.34 -3.09 -5.43
C ALA A 14 -6.43 -1.68 -4.82
N ALA A 15 -5.90 -0.66 -5.49
CA ALA A 15 -5.98 0.73 -5.02
C ALA A 15 -7.44 1.21 -4.93
N ASP A 16 -8.27 0.85 -5.91
CA ASP A 16 -9.70 1.15 -5.93
C ASP A 16 -10.43 0.47 -4.76
N ALA A 17 -10.15 -0.80 -4.50
CA ALA A 17 -10.74 -1.54 -3.38
C ALA A 17 -10.31 -0.96 -2.01
N VAL A 18 -9.01 -0.71 -1.82
CA VAL A 18 -8.48 -0.16 -0.55
C VAL A 18 -9.00 1.25 -0.29
N ALA A 19 -9.02 2.11 -1.31
CA ALA A 19 -9.57 3.46 -1.18
C ALA A 19 -11.07 3.45 -0.83
N GLY A 20 -11.85 2.54 -1.43
CA GLY A 20 -13.25 2.31 -1.06
C GLY A 20 -13.38 1.93 0.42
N ALA A 21 -12.63 0.91 0.85
CA ALA A 21 -12.66 0.46 2.24
C ALA A 21 -12.29 1.55 3.25
N ILE A 22 -11.28 2.41 2.95
CA ILE A 22 -10.90 3.52 3.83
C ILE A 22 -12.03 4.55 3.93
N ARG A 23 -12.66 4.90 2.81
CA ARG A 23 -13.83 5.81 2.79
C ARG A 23 -15.00 5.24 3.57
N ASP A 24 -15.21 3.93 3.49
CA ASP A 24 -16.28 3.21 4.19
C ASP A 24 -16.00 2.98 5.68
N GLY A 25 -14.82 3.37 6.17
CA GLY A 25 -14.53 3.37 7.60
C GLY A 25 -13.34 2.54 8.04
N LEU A 26 -12.60 1.90 7.14
CA LEU A 26 -11.39 1.16 7.50
C LEU A 26 -10.35 2.09 8.15
N ARG A 27 -9.82 1.67 9.30
CA ARG A 27 -8.83 2.42 10.10
C ARG A 27 -7.52 1.69 10.33
N THR A 28 -7.41 0.44 9.88
CA THR A 28 -6.18 -0.35 9.96
C THR A 28 -5.94 -1.05 8.65
N LEU A 29 -4.77 -0.85 8.05
CA LEU A 29 -4.37 -1.46 6.79
C LEU A 29 -3.05 -2.21 7.00
N ALA A 30 -3.08 -3.54 6.86
CA ALA A 30 -1.87 -4.36 6.83
C ALA A 30 -1.34 -4.45 5.41
N VAL A 31 -0.05 -4.18 5.20
CA VAL A 31 0.58 -4.13 3.89
C VAL A 31 1.76 -5.09 3.78
N SER A 32 2.06 -5.51 2.56
CA SER A 32 3.18 -6.39 2.22
C SER A 32 4.18 -5.67 1.31
N GLY A 33 5.42 -6.16 1.28
CA GLY A 33 6.45 -5.68 0.37
C GLY A 33 6.36 -6.17 -1.07
N GLY A 34 7.31 -5.73 -1.87
CA GLY A 34 7.52 -6.19 -3.24
C GLY A 34 7.08 -5.19 -4.32
N ARG A 35 7.11 -5.64 -5.58
CA ARG A 35 6.91 -4.77 -6.76
C ARG A 35 5.46 -4.37 -6.99
N THR A 36 4.51 -5.30 -6.88
CA THR A 36 3.08 -4.99 -7.07
C THR A 36 2.55 -4.02 -6.01
N PRO A 37 2.94 -4.14 -4.71
CA PRO A 37 2.57 -3.15 -3.71
C PRO A 37 3.14 -1.75 -3.96
N ARG A 38 4.31 -1.62 -4.61
CA ARG A 38 4.89 -0.30 -4.96
C ARG A 38 3.91 0.55 -5.79
N GLU A 39 3.45 0.00 -6.93
CA GLU A 39 2.49 0.71 -7.80
C GLU A 39 1.15 0.98 -7.09
N LEU A 40 0.71 0.05 -6.23
CA LEU A 40 -0.48 0.24 -5.39
C LEU A 40 -0.32 1.44 -4.46
N PHE A 41 0.81 1.57 -3.77
CA PHE A 41 1.08 2.65 -2.83
C PHE A 41 1.15 4.00 -3.54
N GLU A 42 1.83 4.09 -4.68
CA GLU A 42 1.88 5.31 -5.50
C GLU A 42 0.47 5.76 -5.94
N LEU A 43 -0.38 4.81 -6.35
CA LEU A 43 -1.78 5.08 -6.70
C LEU A 43 -2.66 5.49 -5.51
N LEU A 44 -2.33 5.05 -4.30
CA LEU A 44 -3.02 5.42 -3.07
C LEU A 44 -2.55 6.78 -2.54
N ALA A 45 -1.26 7.11 -2.67
CA ALA A 45 -0.68 8.40 -2.32
C ALA A 45 -1.30 9.55 -3.13
N ALA A 46 -1.63 9.29 -4.40
CA ALA A 46 -2.31 10.24 -5.28
C ALA A 46 -3.80 10.51 -4.91
N ARG A 47 -4.34 9.87 -3.86
CA ARG A 47 -5.74 9.99 -3.46
C ARG A 47 -5.88 10.70 -2.12
N ASP A 48 -6.89 11.56 -2.01
CA ASP A 48 -7.30 12.14 -0.73
C ASP A 48 -8.13 11.12 0.07
N LEU A 49 -7.47 10.43 1.01
CA LEU A 49 -8.06 9.36 1.83
C LEU A 49 -8.01 9.66 3.34
N GLY A 50 -7.52 10.83 3.75
CA GLY A 50 -7.43 11.19 5.17
C GLY A 50 -6.53 10.28 5.99
N TRP A 51 -5.29 10.04 5.53
CA TRP A 51 -4.32 9.10 6.11
C TRP A 51 -4.09 9.24 7.61
N GLY A 52 -4.28 10.42 8.20
CA GLY A 52 -4.19 10.64 9.65
C GLY A 52 -5.16 9.82 10.50
N ARG A 53 -6.09 9.07 9.90
CA ARG A 53 -7.04 8.18 10.58
C ARG A 53 -6.79 6.69 10.30
N VAL A 54 -5.75 6.35 9.54
CA VAL A 54 -5.45 4.97 9.15
C VAL A 54 -4.12 4.54 9.75
N SER A 55 -4.14 3.51 10.58
CA SER A 55 -2.95 2.83 11.08
C SER A 55 -2.42 1.86 10.04
N LEU A 56 -1.15 1.99 9.68
CA LEU A 56 -0.45 1.04 8.81
C LEU A 56 0.28 -0.01 9.64
N LEU A 57 0.15 -1.27 9.23
CA LEU A 57 0.86 -2.42 9.80
C LEU A 57 1.59 -3.15 8.68
N PHE A 58 2.72 -3.77 8.98
CA PHE A 58 3.40 -4.66 8.05
C PHE A 58 2.96 -6.09 8.31
N ALA A 59 2.50 -6.79 7.28
CA ALA A 59 2.16 -8.22 7.37
C ALA A 59 3.41 -9.06 7.65
N ASP A 60 4.53 -8.67 7.06
CA ASP A 60 5.88 -9.16 7.30
C ASP A 60 6.90 -8.03 7.12
N GLU A 61 8.09 -8.19 7.67
CA GLU A 61 9.21 -7.26 7.47
C GLU A 61 10.54 -8.03 7.51
N ARG A 62 11.55 -7.49 6.84
CA ARG A 62 12.92 -7.99 6.85
C ARG A 62 13.67 -7.45 8.07
N ALA A 63 14.49 -8.30 8.69
CA ALA A 63 15.31 -7.93 9.85
C ALA A 63 16.56 -7.13 9.43
N VAL A 64 16.34 -6.00 8.76
CA VAL A 64 17.36 -5.09 8.21
C VAL A 64 17.08 -3.66 8.68
N PRO A 65 18.05 -2.73 8.60
CA PRO A 65 17.80 -1.32 8.91
C PRO A 65 16.65 -0.73 8.06
N PRO A 66 15.89 0.26 8.58
CA PRO A 66 14.75 0.87 7.87
C PRO A 66 15.14 1.71 6.65
N THR A 67 16.44 1.93 6.43
CA THR A 67 16.98 2.59 5.24
C THR A 67 17.49 1.61 4.19
N ASP A 68 17.45 0.31 4.48
CA ASP A 68 17.89 -0.74 3.55
C ASP A 68 16.92 -0.87 2.37
N ASP A 69 17.42 -1.20 1.18
CA ASP A 69 16.61 -1.40 -0.03
C ASP A 69 15.60 -2.56 0.12
N GLU A 70 15.89 -3.54 0.99
CA GLU A 70 14.98 -4.67 1.26
C GLU A 70 13.91 -4.37 2.31
N SER A 71 13.91 -3.19 2.93
CA SER A 71 12.96 -2.83 3.98
C SER A 71 11.57 -2.49 3.39
N ASN A 72 10.53 -3.20 3.85
CA ASN A 72 9.14 -2.87 3.51
C ASN A 72 8.75 -1.50 4.06
N TYR A 73 9.28 -1.13 5.23
CA TYR A 73 9.13 0.21 5.79
C TYR A 73 9.67 1.28 4.84
N ARG A 74 10.87 1.09 4.29
CA ARG A 74 11.42 2.03 3.31
C ARG A 74 10.52 2.16 2.09
N LEU A 75 10.07 1.04 1.53
CA LEU A 75 9.16 1.02 0.40
C LEU A 75 7.89 1.84 0.66
N VAL A 76 7.20 1.59 1.78
CA VAL A 76 5.97 2.32 2.13
C VAL A 76 6.25 3.80 2.36
N ARG A 77 7.36 4.14 3.02
CA ARG A 77 7.72 5.53 3.25
C ARG A 77 7.91 6.28 1.92
N GLU A 78 8.70 5.73 1.01
CA GLU A 78 9.02 6.36 -0.29
C GLU A 78 7.84 6.45 -1.25
N THR A 79 6.79 5.63 -1.08
CA THR A 79 5.71 5.53 -2.07
C THR A 79 4.33 5.92 -1.57
N LEU A 80 4.12 5.95 -0.26
CA LEU A 80 2.82 6.26 0.34
C LEU A 80 2.83 7.47 1.26
N LEU A 81 3.91 7.67 2.02
CA LEU A 81 3.92 8.58 3.17
C LEU A 81 4.72 9.87 2.92
N GLU A 82 5.67 9.86 1.99
CA GLU A 82 6.42 11.03 1.51
C GLU A 82 5.84 11.54 0.18
#